data_AF-A0A7X7USM4-F1
#
_entry.id   AF-A0A7X7USM4-F1
#
_cell.length_a   1.000
_cell.length_b   1.000
_cell.length_c   1.000
_cell.angle_alpha   90.00
_cell.angle_beta   90.00
_cell.angle_gamma   90.00
#
_symmetry.space_group_name_H-M   'P 1'
#
loop_
_entity.id
_entity.type
_entity.pdbx_description
1 polymer ?
#
loop_
_entity_poly.entity_id
_entity_poly.type
_entity_poly.pdbx_seq_one_letter_code
_entity_poly.pdbx_strand_id
1 'polypeptide(L)' 'MLTGNDILDKLRELKPVLREDYAVKEIGLFGSFTDNTFTEKSDIDIIVELEKPIGWKFFTLEMFL' A
#
# COMPACT_ATOMS: atom_id res chain seq x y z
N MET A 1 -19.09 -1.48 3.33
CA MET A 1 -17.97 -1.95 4.15
C MET A 1 -16.76 -2.02 3.25
N LEU A 2 -15.62 -1.50 3.70
CA LEU A 2 -14.37 -1.60 2.94
C LEU A 2 -13.94 -3.06 2.90
N THR A 3 -13.61 -3.58 1.72
CA THR A 3 -13.12 -4.94 1.52
C THR A 3 -11.65 -4.95 1.11
N GLY A 4 -10.98 -6.08 1.25
CA GLY A 4 -9.61 -6.25 0.74
C GLY A 4 -9.50 -5.98 -0.77
N ASN A 5 -10.54 -6.28 -1.55
CA ASN A 5 -10.57 -5.99 -2.98
C ASN A 5 -10.65 -4.49 -3.27
N ASP A 6 -11.44 -3.74 -2.50
CA ASP A 6 -11.51 -2.28 -2.64
C ASP A 6 -10.13 -1.63 -2.40
N ILE A 7 -9.40 -2.14 -1.41
CA ILE A 7 -8.03 -1.69 -1.10
C ILE A 7 -7.08 -2.05 -2.25
N LEU A 8 -7.12 -3.29 -2.74
CA LEU A 8 -6.28 -3.72 -3.86
C LEU A 8 -6.53 -2.90 -5.13
N ASP A 9 -7.79 -2.57 -5.42
CA ASP A 9 -8.14 -1.71 -6.56
C ASP A 9 -7.59 -0.31 -6.37
N LYS A 10 -7.66 0.24 -5.15
CA LYS A 10 -7.05 1.54 -4.87
C LYS A 10 -5.53 1.53 -5.00
N LEU A 11 -4.86 0.49 -4.51
CA LEU A 11 -3.41 0.34 -4.66
C LEU A 11 -3.00 0.20 -6.13
N ARG A 12 -3.81 -0.45 -6.98
CA ARG A 12 -3.59 -0.51 -8.44
C ARG A 12 -3.71 0.85 -9.09
N GLU A 13 -4.69 1.66 -8.71
CA GLU A 13 -4.84 3.03 -9.20
C GLU A 13 -3.65 3.92 -8.82
N LEU A 14 -3.13 3.78 -7.60
CA LEU A 14 -2.00 4.57 -7.10
C LEU A 14 -0.65 4.08 -7.63
N LYS A 15 -0.55 2.83 -8.09
CA LYS A 15 0.71 2.20 -8.52
C LYS A 15 1.52 3.03 -9.54
N PRO A 16 0.94 3.70 -10.56
CA PRO A 16 1.70 4.54 -11.47
C PRO A 16 2.43 5.69 -10.77
N VAL A 17 1.73 6.41 -9.87
CA VAL A 17 2.30 7.53 -9.10
C VAL A 17 3.34 7.02 -8.10
N LEU A 18 3.04 5.94 -7.39
CA LEU A 18 3.97 5.30 -6.46
C LEU A 18 5.26 4.84 -7.16
N ARG A 19 5.15 4.37 -8.41
CA ARG A 19 6.31 3.99 -9.21
C ARG A 19 7.14 5.21 -9.61
N GLU A 20 6.49 6.25 -10.12
CA GLU A 20 7.15 7.46 -10.61
C GLU A 20 7.83 8.25 -9.49
N ASP A 21 7.11 8.51 -8.39
CA ASP A 21 7.56 9.39 -7.32
C ASP A 21 8.35 8.68 -6.22
N TYR A 22 8.03 7.40 -5.97
CA TYR A 22 8.55 6.63 -4.83
C TYR A 22 9.27 5.36 -5.24
N ALA A 23 9.57 5.16 -6.53
CA ALA A 23 10.27 3.98 -7.05
C ALA A 23 9.69 2.64 -6.55
N VAL A 24 8.37 2.59 -6.32
CA VAL A 24 7.69 1.36 -5.91
C VAL A 24 7.67 0.38 -7.07
N LYS A 25 8.30 -0.78 -6.87
CA LYS A 25 8.31 -1.92 -7.79
C LYS A 25 7.01 -2.72 -7.66
N GLU A 26 6.69 -3.07 -6.41
CA GLU A 26 5.53 -3.87 -6.06
C GLU A 26 4.90 -3.35 -4.77
N ILE A 27 3.58 -3.41 -4.70
CA ILE A 27 2.81 -3.05 -3.51
C ILE A 27 1.70 -4.07 -3.33
N GLY A 28 1.53 -4.55 -2.11
CA GLY A 28 0.59 -5.61 -1.76
C GLY A 28 -0.10 -5.35 -0.44
N LEU A 29 -1.32 -5.87 -0.32
CA LEU A 29 -2.07 -5.89 0.94
C LEU A 29 -1.56 -7.01 1.84
N PHE A 30 -1.47 -6.74 3.13
CA PHE A 30 -1.05 -7.69 4.15
C PHE A 30 -2.00 -7.64 5.36
N GLY A 31 -1.77 -8.48 6.36
CA GLY A 31 -2.52 -8.46 7.62
C GLY A 31 -3.96 -8.94 7.49
N SER A 32 -4.81 -8.44 8.41
CA SER A 32 -6.17 -8.95 8.64
C SER A 32 -7.13 -8.84 7.45
N PHE A 33 -6.83 -7.97 6.48
CA PHE A 33 -7.63 -7.84 5.25
C PHE A 33 -7.33 -8.94 4.22
N THR A 34 -6.31 -9.77 4.43
CA THR A 34 -5.96 -10.88 3.52
C THR A 34 -6.59 -12.23 3.91
N ASP A 35 -6.96 -12.43 5.18
CA ASP A 35 -7.51 -13.68 5.71
C ASP A 35 -8.97 -13.57 6.18
N ASN A 36 -9.64 -12.45 5.87
CA ASN A 36 -11.02 -12.12 6.26
C ASN A 36 -11.25 -12.03 7.77
N THR A 37 -10.19 -11.81 8.57
CA THR A 37 -10.31 -11.59 10.03
C THR A 37 -10.44 -10.12 10.40
N PHE A 38 -10.42 -9.21 9.42
CA PHE A 38 -10.54 -7.77 9.65
C PHE A 38 -11.87 -7.38 10.32
N THR A 39 -11.81 -6.33 11.12
CA THR A 39 -12.96 -5.68 11.74
C THR A 39 -13.04 -4.23 11.26
N GLU A 40 -14.12 -3.52 11.57
CA GLU A 40 -14.23 -2.09 11.26
C GLU A 40 -13.18 -1.21 11.95
N LYS A 41 -12.46 -1.76 12.93
CA LYS A 41 -11.36 -1.09 13.65
C LYS A 41 -9.97 -1.58 13.23
N SER A 42 -9.89 -2.46 12.24
CA SER A 42 -8.61 -2.98 11.76
C SER A 42 -7.86 -1.94 10.95
N ASP A 43 -6.56 -1.86 11.17
CA ASP A 43 -5.63 -1.10 10.33
C ASP A 43 -5.44 -1.80 8.97
N ILE A 44 -4.96 -1.04 7.99
CA ILE A 44 -4.62 -1.55 6.66
C ILE A 44 -3.10 -1.72 6.59
N ASP A 45 -2.64 -2.97 6.61
CA ASP A 45 -1.23 -3.28 6.47
C ASP A 45 -0.86 -3.45 5.00
N ILE A 46 0.22 -2.80 4.56
CA ILE A 46 0.73 -2.90 3.19
C ILE A 46 2.23 -3.21 3.19
N ILE A 47 2.66 -3.96 2.18
CA ILE A 47 4.06 -4.24 1.90
C ILE A 47 4.45 -3.56 0.61
N VAL A 48 5.61 -2.90 0.62
CA VAL A 48 6.15 -2.17 -0.52
C VAL A 48 7.55 -2.71 -0.84
N GLU A 49 7.74 -3.16 -2.08
CA GLU A 49 9.06 -3.45 -2.64
C GLU A 49 9.52 -2.23 -3.45
N LEU A 50 10.74 -1.73 -3.19
CA LEU A 50 11.32 -0.59 -3.89
C LEU A 50 12.31 -1.05 -4.98
N GLU A 51 12.28 -0.43 -6.16
CA GLU A 51 13.26 -0.68 -7.23
C GLU A 51 14.67 -0.19 -6.85
N LYS A 52 14.74 0.84 -6.01
CA LYS A 52 15.98 1.47 -5.53
C LYS A 52 15.74 2.26 -4.24
N PRO A 53 16.79 2.59 -3.46
CA PRO A 53 16.66 3.47 -2.31
C PRO A 53 16.07 4.83 -2.71
N ILE A 54 15.10 5.33 -1.94
CA ILE A 54 14.40 6.60 -2.19
C ILE A 54 14.79 7.73 -1.23
N GLY A 55 15.72 7.46 -0.31
CA GLY A 55 16.19 8.43 0.67
C GLY A 55 15.05 9.00 1.52
N TRP A 56 15.04 10.32 1.70
CA TRP A 56 14.06 11.02 2.55
C TRP A 56 12.61 10.87 2.10
N LYS A 57 12.36 10.55 0.82
CA LYS A 57 11.00 10.25 0.33
C LYS A 57 10.36 9.05 1.04
N PHE A 58 11.15 8.20 1.69
CA PHE A 58 10.63 7.12 2.52
C PHE A 58 9.72 7.64 3.64
N PHE A 59 10.07 8.76 4.28
CA PHE A 59 9.26 9.34 5.35
C PHE A 59 7.99 10.03 4.84
N THR A 60 7.97 10.45 3.57
CA THR A 60 6.79 11.07 2.97
C THR A 60 5.87 10.06 2.29
N LEU A 61 6.34 8.83 2.07
CA LEU A 61 5.54 7.73 1.50
C LEU A 61 4.36 7.38 2.40
N GLU A 62 4.57 7.32 3.72
CA GLU A 62 3.50 7.09 4.70
C GLU A 62 2.43 8.19 4.67
N MET A 63 2.81 9.44 4.42
CA MET A 63 1.83 10.54 4.32
C MET A 63 0.99 10.48 3.04
N PHE A 64 1.46 9.75 2.02
CA PHE A 64 0.77 9.62 0.74
C PHE A 64 -0.24 8.46 0.74
N LEU A 65 0.05 7.40 1.50
CA LEU A 65 -0.74 6.16 1.60
C LEU A 65 -1.81 6.28 2.70
#